data_AF-Q5H0K4-F1
#
_entry.id   AF-Q5H0K4-F1
#
_cell.length_a   1.000
_cell.length_b   1.000
_cell.length_c   1.000
_cell.angle_alpha   90.00
_cell.angle_beta   90.00
_cell.angle_gamma   90.00
#
_symmetry.space_group_name_H-M   'P 1'
#
loop_
_entity.id
_entity.type
_entity.pdbx_description
1 polymer ?
#
loop_
_entity_poly.entity_id
_entity_poly.type
_entity_poly.pdbx_seq_one_letter_code
_entity_poly.pdbx_strand_id
1 'polypeptide(L)'
;MPSNLRTRAMRLAMECKISADLGAGKCMQPRFALLALCLLAASAYARDITVVGIVYAERDGRAGRSADEPGVADVAVSNGEQIVRTDAQGRYRLPVRDGQTVFVIKPGDRRFVPAADGLPAFWRHDAPSGSAKHK
;
A
#
# COMPACT_ATOMS: atom_id res chain seq x y z
N MET A 1 23.16 16.06 36.56
CA MET A 1 23.13 16.16 35.08
C MET A 1 22.14 15.13 34.55
N PRO A 2 21.01 15.49 33.93
CA PRO A 2 20.19 14.50 33.27
C PRO A 2 20.83 14.15 31.91
N SER A 3 21.37 12.94 31.80
CA SER A 3 21.80 12.36 30.54
C SER A 3 20.58 12.17 29.64
N ASN A 4 20.54 12.92 28.54
CA ASN A 4 19.53 12.84 27.51
C ASN A 4 19.45 11.43 26.90
N LEU A 5 18.64 10.56 27.48
CA LEU A 5 18.06 9.41 26.79
C LEU A 5 17.06 9.95 25.75
N ARG A 6 17.58 10.54 24.66
CA ARG A 6 16.83 10.57 23.41
C ARG A 6 16.71 9.11 22.99
N THR A 7 15.60 8.49 23.36
CA THR A 7 15.14 7.26 22.72
C THR A 7 15.30 7.48 21.23
N ARG A 8 16.28 6.81 20.60
CA ARG A 8 16.43 6.82 19.14
C ARG A 8 15.20 6.10 18.61
N ALA A 9 14.09 6.82 18.47
CA ALA A 9 12.88 6.29 17.86
C ALA A 9 13.29 5.72 16.50
N MET A 10 13.02 4.44 16.27
CA MET A 10 13.43 3.77 15.05
C MET A 10 12.77 4.48 13.87
N ARG A 11 13.57 4.78 12.85
CA ARG A 11 13.11 5.47 11.65
C ARG A 11 12.48 4.44 10.71
N LEU A 12 11.27 4.73 10.25
CA LEU A 12 10.54 3.89 9.31
C LEU A 12 10.45 4.59 7.95
N ALA A 13 10.46 3.77 6.90
CA ALA A 13 10.09 4.16 5.56
C ALA A 13 9.22 3.08 4.91
N MET A 14 8.43 3.47 3.92
CA MET A 14 7.56 2.60 3.14
C MET A 14 7.93 2.72 1.67
N GLU A 15 8.15 1.59 1.02
CA GLU A 15 8.20 1.50 -0.44
C GLU A 15 7.00 0.68 -0.92
N CYS A 16 6.34 1.13 -1.99
CA CYS A 16 5.25 0.37 -2.60
C CYS A 16 5.37 0.35 -4.12
N LYS A 17 4.90 -0.76 -4.70
CA LYS A 17 4.78 -1.01 -6.13
C LYS A 17 3.35 -1.46 -6.41
N ILE A 18 2.77 -0.88 -7.45
CA ILE A 18 1.44 -1.26 -7.92
C ILE A 18 1.61 -2.50 -8.81
N SER A 19 0.84 -3.54 -8.52
CA SER A 19 0.73 -4.73 -9.37
C SER A 19 -0.72 -4.87 -9.81
N ALA A 20 -0.96 -4.83 -11.12
CA ALA A 20 -2.26 -5.13 -11.69
C ALA A 20 -2.45 -6.65 -11.68
N ASP A 21 -3.42 -7.16 -10.92
CA ASP A 21 -3.83 -8.56 -11.00
C ASP A 21 -4.94 -8.64 -12.05
N LEU A 22 -4.71 -9.37 -13.16
CA LEU A 22 -5.77 -9.66 -14.11
C LEU A 22 -6.64 -10.77 -13.51
N GLY A 23 -7.67 -10.39 -12.77
CA GLY A 23 -8.60 -11.31 -12.12
C GLY A 23 -9.07 -12.42 -13.06
N ALA A 24 -8.77 -13.67 -12.68
CA ALA A 24 -9.17 -14.86 -13.41
C ALA A 24 -10.70 -15.05 -13.34
N GLY A 25 -11.38 -14.83 -14.47
CA GLY A 25 -12.81 -15.08 -14.62
C GLY A 25 -13.16 -16.57 -14.48
N LYS A 26 -14.04 -16.90 -13.53
CA LYS A 26 -14.61 -18.26 -13.39
C LYS A 26 -15.53 -18.56 -14.58
N CYS A 27 -15.26 -19.68 -15.25
CA CYS A 27 -16.03 -20.17 -16.40
C CYS A 27 -17.39 -20.73 -15.93
N MET A 28 -18.49 -20.02 -16.23
CA MET A 28 -19.88 -20.45 -15.97
C MET A 28 -20.51 -21.01 -17.26
N GLN A 29 -21.18 -22.16 -17.14
CA GLN A 29 -21.60 -23.06 -18.22
C GLN A 29 -22.71 -22.51 -19.17
N PRO A 30 -22.81 -23.02 -20.43
CA PRO A 30 -23.36 -22.28 -21.58
C PRO A 30 -24.86 -22.45 -21.87
N ARG A 31 -25.73 -22.80 -20.89
CA ARG A 31 -27.14 -23.15 -21.21
C ARG A 31 -28.22 -22.11 -20.89
N PHE A 32 -27.89 -21.04 -20.18
CA PHE A 32 -28.82 -19.92 -19.88
C PHE A 32 -28.41 -18.61 -20.60
N ALA A 33 -27.86 -18.73 -21.81
CA ALA A 33 -26.81 -17.84 -22.31
C ALA A 33 -27.22 -16.58 -23.10
N LEU A 34 -28.49 -16.32 -23.45
CA LEU A 34 -28.80 -15.14 -24.29
C LEU A 34 -29.45 -13.95 -23.54
N LEU A 35 -30.37 -14.17 -22.60
CA LEU A 35 -31.06 -13.05 -21.92
C LEU A 35 -30.28 -12.49 -20.71
N ALA A 36 -29.47 -13.32 -20.04
CA ALA A 36 -28.58 -12.89 -18.96
C ALA A 36 -27.32 -12.16 -19.47
N LEU A 37 -26.99 -12.31 -20.75
CA LEU A 37 -25.76 -11.79 -21.35
C LEU A 37 -25.76 -10.26 -21.51
N CYS A 38 -26.91 -9.66 -21.79
CA CYS A 38 -27.04 -8.20 -21.91
C CYS A 38 -27.01 -7.47 -20.56
N LEU A 39 -27.47 -8.11 -19.47
CA LEU A 39 -27.44 -7.54 -18.12
C LEU A 39 -26.09 -7.75 -17.41
N LEU A 40 -25.31 -8.78 -17.77
CA LEU A 40 -23.96 -8.99 -17.23
C LEU A 40 -22.87 -8.15 -17.91
N ALA A 41 -23.08 -7.63 -19.12
CA ALA A 41 -22.05 -6.85 -19.82
C ALA A 41 -21.75 -5.48 -19.17
N ALA A 42 -22.59 -5.04 -18.23
CA ALA A 42 -22.41 -3.80 -17.46
C ALA A 42 -21.76 -4.04 -16.08
N SER A 43 -21.34 -5.26 -15.73
CA SER A 43 -20.41 -5.42 -14.61
C SER A 43 -19.09 -4.79 -15.04
N ALA A 44 -18.94 -3.50 -14.74
CA ALA A 44 -17.70 -2.78 -14.87
C ALA A 44 -16.58 -3.69 -14.40
N TYR A 45 -15.60 -3.95 -15.27
CA TYR A 45 -14.37 -4.64 -14.88
C TYR A 45 -13.70 -3.77 -13.81
N ALA A 46 -14.06 -3.97 -12.54
CA ALA A 46 -13.28 -3.49 -11.43
C ALA A 46 -11.93 -4.19 -11.58
N ARG A 47 -10.92 -3.42 -11.96
CA ARG A 47 -9.55 -3.91 -11.96
C ARG A 47 -9.19 -4.04 -10.49
N ASP A 48 -9.05 -5.27 -10.02
CA ASP A 48 -8.48 -5.52 -8.70
C ASP A 48 -6.99 -5.16 -8.77
N ILE A 49 -6.70 -3.90 -8.46
CA ILE A 49 -5.33 -3.41 -8.34
C ILE A 49 -4.83 -3.86 -6.98
N THR A 50 -3.64 -4.44 -6.92
CA THR A 50 -3.02 -4.78 -5.66
C THR A 50 -1.75 -3.96 -5.45
N VAL A 51 -1.68 -3.27 -4.32
CA VAL A 51 -0.44 -2.65 -3.87
C VAL A 51 0.35 -3.66 -3.07
N VAL A 52 1.59 -3.91 -3.50
CA VAL A 52 2.57 -4.67 -2.73
C VAL A 52 3.66 -3.71 -2.28
N GLY A 53 4.19 -3.93 -1.09
CA GLY A 53 5.25 -3.06 -0.60
C GLY A 53 5.99 -3.64 0.59
N ILE A 54 6.90 -2.84 1.11
CA ILE A 54 7.70 -3.16 2.27
C ILE A 54 7.78 -1.95 3.21
N VAL A 55 7.64 -2.21 4.49
CA VAL A 55 8.01 -1.28 5.56
C VAL A 55 9.36 -1.71 6.11
N TYR A 56 10.31 -0.79 6.18
CA TYR A 56 11.68 -1.08 6.58
C TYR A 56 12.23 -0.03 7.56
N ALA A 57 13.27 -0.42 8.30
CA ALA A 57 13.97 0.48 9.21
C ALA A 57 15.03 1.26 8.43
N GLU A 58 14.80 2.57 8.28
CA GLU A 58 15.73 3.50 7.62
C GLU A 58 16.98 3.68 8.51
N ARG A 59 18.16 3.49 7.93
CA ARG A 59 19.43 3.51 8.68
C ARG A 59 20.53 4.38 8.07
N ASP A 60 20.51 4.60 6.75
CA ASP A 60 21.63 5.20 6.02
C ASP A 60 21.50 6.71 5.75
N GLY A 61 20.36 7.29 6.10
CA GLY A 61 19.99 8.69 5.96
C GLY A 61 19.57 9.09 4.54
N ARG A 62 19.34 8.15 3.63
CA ARG A 62 19.00 8.43 2.22
C ARG A 62 17.57 8.03 1.89
N ALA A 63 17.08 8.57 0.78
CA ALA A 63 15.78 8.18 0.25
C ALA A 63 15.89 6.86 -0.54
N GLY A 64 14.85 6.03 -0.45
CA GLY A 64 14.83 4.69 -1.03
C GLY A 64 15.27 3.63 -0.03
N ARG A 65 15.23 2.36 -0.44
CA ARG A 65 15.60 1.22 0.39
C ARG A 65 16.97 0.69 0.00
N SER A 66 17.87 0.59 0.97
CA SER A 66 19.16 -0.11 0.83
C SER A 66 19.03 -1.60 1.21
N ALA A 67 19.93 -2.45 0.69
CA ALA A 67 19.83 -3.90 0.86
C ALA A 67 20.00 -4.37 2.32
N ASP A 68 20.70 -3.59 3.13
CA ASP A 68 20.99 -3.80 4.55
C ASP A 68 19.91 -3.27 5.50
N GLU A 69 18.89 -2.59 4.96
CA GLU A 69 17.78 -2.06 5.75
C GLU A 69 16.74 -3.16 6.01
N PRO A 70 16.57 -3.58 7.28
CA PRO A 70 15.71 -4.69 7.61
C PRO A 70 14.25 -4.29 7.49
N GLY A 71 13.44 -5.23 7.00
CA GLY A 71 12.00 -5.11 7.05
C GLY A 71 11.49 -5.06 8.49
N VAL A 72 10.34 -4.43 8.69
CA VAL A 72 9.72 -4.27 10.01
C VAL A 72 8.39 -4.99 10.02
N ALA A 73 8.32 -6.05 10.81
CA ALA A 73 7.14 -6.87 10.96
C ALA A 73 6.04 -6.21 11.79
N ASP A 74 4.82 -6.73 11.66
CA ASP A 74 3.66 -6.40 12.46
C ASP A 74 3.24 -4.91 12.38
N VAL A 75 3.61 -4.24 11.30
CA VAL A 75 3.21 -2.86 11.02
C VAL A 75 1.88 -2.86 10.28
N ALA A 76 0.89 -2.14 10.80
CA ALA A 76 -0.41 -2.03 10.18
C ALA A 76 -0.39 -1.09 8.96
N VAL A 77 -0.94 -1.55 7.84
CA VAL A 77 -1.08 -0.82 6.58
C VAL A 77 -2.55 -0.85 6.17
N SER A 78 -3.10 0.31 5.81
CA SER A 78 -4.52 0.51 5.50
C SER A 78 -4.73 1.16 4.15
N ASN A 79 -5.85 0.85 3.50
CA ASN A 79 -6.36 1.54 2.31
C ASN A 79 -7.61 2.40 2.62
N GLY A 80 -7.95 2.56 3.91
CA GLY A 80 -9.18 3.22 4.37
C GLY A 80 -10.37 2.28 4.57
N GLU A 81 -10.34 1.06 4.03
CA GLU A 81 -11.39 0.03 4.21
C GLU A 81 -10.88 -1.22 4.94
N GLN A 82 -9.67 -1.66 4.62
CA GLN A 82 -9.03 -2.88 5.10
C GLN A 82 -7.68 -2.56 5.73
N ILE A 83 -7.31 -3.34 6.75
CA ILE A 83 -6.02 -3.26 7.42
C ILE A 83 -5.32 -4.61 7.29
N VAL A 84 -4.08 -4.60 6.81
CA VAL A 84 -3.16 -5.74 6.80
C VAL A 84 -1.95 -5.45 7.67
N ARG A 85 -1.22 -6.50 8.04
CA ARG A 85 0.03 -6.38 8.81
C ARG A 85 1.20 -6.88 7.99
N THR A 86 2.34 -6.22 8.15
CA THR A 86 3.58 -6.65 7.50
C THR A 86 4.08 -7.97 8.05
N ASP A 87 4.60 -8.82 7.15
CA ASP A 87 5.20 -10.11 7.52
C ASP A 87 6.57 -9.94 8.21
N ALA A 88 7.22 -11.06 8.55
CA ALA A 88 8.53 -11.07 9.19
C ALA A 88 9.63 -10.35 8.39
N GLN A 89 9.45 -10.17 7.08
CA GLN A 89 10.34 -9.46 6.17
C GLN A 89 9.84 -8.03 5.87
N GLY A 90 8.82 -7.55 6.59
CA GLY A 90 8.25 -6.22 6.43
C GLY A 90 7.33 -6.08 5.22
N ARG A 91 7.00 -7.15 4.51
CA ARG A 91 6.23 -7.09 3.25
C ARG A 91 4.73 -7.07 3.54
N TYR A 92 3.98 -6.41 2.68
CA TYR A 92 2.52 -6.44 2.70
C TYR A 92 1.95 -6.52 1.28
N ARG A 93 0.73 -7.02 1.19
CA ARG A 93 -0.10 -7.06 -0.02
C ARG A 93 -1.49 -6.55 0.36
N LEU A 94 -2.00 -5.54 -0.34
CA LEU A 94 -3.28 -4.92 -0.03
C LEU A 94 -4.03 -4.59 -1.33
N PRO A 95 -5.23 -5.12 -1.55
CA PRO A 95 -6.05 -4.71 -2.69
C PRO A 95 -6.45 -3.25 -2.54
N VAL A 96 -6.47 -2.52 -3.65
CA VAL A 96 -6.88 -1.12 -3.72
C VAL A 96 -7.84 -0.91 -4.87
N ARG A 97 -8.72 0.08 -4.71
CA ARG A 97 -9.57 0.59 -5.77
C ARG A 97 -9.03 1.93 -6.27
N ASP A 98 -9.42 2.30 -7.47
CA ASP A 98 -9.10 3.62 -8.03
C ASP A 98 -9.52 4.74 -7.07
N GLY A 99 -8.61 5.68 -6.83
CA GLY A 99 -8.79 6.78 -5.89
C GLY A 99 -8.55 6.45 -4.41
N GLN A 100 -8.19 5.21 -4.05
CA GLN A 100 -7.84 4.88 -2.66
C GLN A 100 -6.41 5.31 -2.31
N THR A 101 -6.20 5.62 -1.03
CA THR A 101 -4.89 5.95 -0.47
C THR A 101 -4.42 4.82 0.43
N VAL A 102 -3.24 4.29 0.14
CA VAL A 102 -2.56 3.32 1.03
C VAL A 102 -1.69 4.09 2.00
N PHE A 103 -1.80 3.79 3.28
CA PHE A 103 -0.99 4.42 4.32
C PHE A 103 -0.60 3.47 5.45
N VAL A 104 0.56 3.72 6.03
CA VAL A 104 1.05 3.00 7.22
C VAL A 104 0.52 3.67 8.47
N ILE A 105 -0.07 2.89 9.37
CA ILE A 105 -0.52 3.37 10.67
C ILE A 105 0.71 3.50 11.58
N LYS A 106 1.00 4.72 12.01
CA LYS A 106 2.22 5.04 12.76
C LYS A 106 2.30 4.25 14.08
N PRO A 107 3.30 3.38 14.25
CA PRO A 107 3.56 2.75 15.55
C PRO A 107 4.06 3.79 16.55
N GLY A 108 3.65 3.70 17.81
CA GLY A 108 3.93 4.71 18.84
C GLY A 108 5.41 4.93 19.13
N ASP A 109 6.22 3.87 18.99
CA ASP A 109 7.66 3.81 19.25
C ASP A 109 8.54 4.26 18.07
N ARG A 110 7.92 4.66 16.94
CA ARG A 110 8.63 4.87 15.67
C ARG A 110 8.29 6.21 15.03
N ARG A 111 9.17 6.65 14.13
CA ARG A 111 9.02 7.91 13.37
C ARG A 111 9.25 7.65 11.88
N PHE A 112 8.42 8.20 11.01
CA PHE A 112 8.68 8.15 9.57
C PHE A 112 9.67 9.20 9.14
N VAL A 113 10.54 8.83 8.19
CA VAL A 113 11.37 9.79 7.46
C VAL A 113 10.60 10.40 6.29
N PRO A 114 10.94 11.63 5.88
CA PRO A 114 10.48 12.17 4.61
C PRO A 114 10.96 11.32 3.43
N ALA A 115 10.16 11.25 2.38
CA ALA A 115 10.55 10.76 1.07
C ALA A 115 11.51 11.75 0.38
N ALA A 116 12.00 11.38 -0.82
CA ALA A 116 12.92 12.20 -1.61
C ALA A 116 12.37 13.59 -1.96
N ASP A 117 11.05 13.74 -2.04
CA ASP A 117 10.33 14.99 -2.30
C ASP A 117 10.06 15.82 -1.04
N GLY A 118 10.50 15.35 0.14
CA GLY A 118 10.27 16.00 1.42
C GLY A 118 8.89 15.74 2.04
N LEU A 119 7.99 15.01 1.37
CA LEU A 119 6.71 14.61 1.94
C LEU A 119 6.87 13.37 2.82
N PRO A 120 6.00 13.15 3.83
CA PRO A 120 6.10 11.97 4.67
C PRO A 120 5.96 10.65 3.88
N ALA A 121 6.95 9.76 3.96
CA ALA A 121 6.98 8.48 3.26
C ALA A 121 6.10 7.40 3.93
N PHE A 122 4.90 7.75 4.37
CA PHE A 122 3.96 6.81 5.00
C PHE A 122 2.68 6.59 4.20
N TRP A 123 2.49 7.26 3.06
CA TRP A 123 1.28 7.12 2.25
C TRP A 123 1.56 7.22 0.74
N ARG A 124 0.69 6.60 -0.07
CA ARG A 124 0.60 6.81 -1.52
C ARG A 124 -0.87 6.81 -1.94
N HIS A 125 -1.25 7.78 -2.76
CA HIS A 125 -2.57 7.83 -3.40
C HIS A 125 -2.51 7.14 -4.76
N ASP A 126 -3.39 6.18 -4.99
CA ASP A 126 -3.53 5.52 -6.28
C ASP A 126 -4.61 6.22 -7.09
N ALA A 127 -4.19 7.00 -8.10
CA ALA A 127 -5.08 7.69 -9.03
C ALA A 127 -4.55 7.55 -10.47
N PRO A 128 -4.58 6.33 -11.05
CA PRO A 128 -4.12 6.07 -12.41
C PRO A 128 -4.80 6.94 -13.48
N SER A 129 -6.06 7.36 -13.28
CA SER A 129 -6.76 8.31 -14.16
C SER A 129 -6.48 9.79 -13.84
N GLY A 130 -5.62 10.07 -12.85
CA GLY A 130 -5.39 11.40 -12.30
C GLY A 130 -6.37 11.77 -11.19
N SER A 131 -5.96 12.69 -10.32
CA SER A 131 -6.80 13.23 -9.24
C SER A 131 -7.85 14.19 -9.80
N ALA A 132 -9.08 14.10 -9.30
CA ALA A 132 -10.15 15.03 -9.65
C ALA A 132 -9.70 16.49 -9.41
N LYS A 133 -9.83 17.34 -10.43
CA LYS A 133 -9.57 18.78 -10.26
C LYS A 133 -10.80 19.42 -9.62
N HIS A 134 -10.64 19.91 -8.39
CA HIS A 134 -11.61 20.85 -7.81
C HIS A 134 -11.50 22.19 -8.54
N LYS A 135 -12.65 22.82 -8.82
CA LYS A 135 -12.78 24.09 -9.53
C LYS A 135 -13.00 25.24 -8.56
#